data_AF-A0A160NZX7-F1
#
_entry.id   AF-A0A160NZX7-F1
#
_cell.length_a   1.000
_cell.length_b   1.000
_cell.length_c   1.000
_cell.angle_alpha   90.00
_cell.angle_beta   90.00
_cell.angle_gamma   90.00
#
_symmetry.space_group_name_H-M   'P 1'
#
loop_
_entity.id
_entity.type
_entity.pdbx_description
1 polymer ?
#
loop_
_entity_poly.entity_id
_entity_poly.type
_entity_poly.pdbx_seq_one_letter_code
_entity_poly.pdbx_strand_id
1 'polypeptide(L)'
;MDMSRDVELALALAQGRPTGPAADEVRKRLRIYLRLLVDPAEEYAKHLADSRARDIATATVGHARGLLRDQHGDPAAILRLLAKSVSWLMRYVFQTQRQRSTGHSPHTGPAQATPAPPA
;
A
#
# COMPACT_ATOMS: atom_id res chain seq x y z
N MET A 1 -10.28 9.98 8.90
CA MET A 1 -9.55 8.83 9.49
C MET A 1 -8.16 8.85 8.90
N ASP A 2 -7.12 8.91 9.74
CA ASP A 2 -5.73 8.97 9.30
C ASP A 2 -5.06 7.61 9.52
N MET A 3 -4.80 6.90 8.41
CA MET A 3 -4.26 5.53 8.47
C MET A 3 -2.86 5.49 9.10
N SER A 4 -2.04 6.51 8.88
CA SER A 4 -0.69 6.61 9.44
C SER A 4 -0.74 6.74 10.96
N ARG A 5 -1.61 7.60 11.47
CA ARG A 5 -1.82 7.77 12.92
C ARG A 5 -2.32 6.50 13.59
N ASP A 6 -3.22 5.75 12.95
CA ASP A 6 -3.70 4.47 13.48
C ASP A 6 -2.61 3.37 13.45
N VAL A 7 -1.71 3.41 12.47
CA VAL A 7 -0.50 2.54 12.45
C VAL A 7 0.42 2.86 13.62
N GLU A 8 0.71 4.15 13.87
CA GLU A 8 1.55 4.57 15.00
C GLU A 8 0.93 4.16 16.34
N LEU A 9 -0.37 4.40 16.50
CA LEU A 9 -1.12 4.01 17.71
C LEU A 9 -1.05 2.49 17.92
N ALA A 10 -1.24 1.70 16.87
CA ALA A 10 -1.16 0.24 16.96
C ALA A 10 0.24 -0.24 17.37
N LEU A 11 1.30 0.36 16.82
CA LEU A 11 2.68 0.03 17.19
C LEU A 11 2.99 0.39 18.64
N ALA A 12 2.50 1.55 19.11
CA ALA A 12 2.64 1.98 20.49
C ALA A 12 1.92 1.02 21.46
N LEU A 13 0.64 0.72 21.19
CA LEU A 13 -0.16 -0.21 22.00
C LEU A 13 0.48 -1.60 22.06
N ALA A 14 1.08 -2.04 20.96
CA ALA A 14 1.73 -3.34 20.93
C ALA A 14 3.04 -3.39 21.72
N GLN A 15 3.60 -2.30 22.23
CA GLN A 15 4.75 -2.38 23.15
C GLN A 15 4.36 -2.99 24.50
N GLY A 16 3.09 -2.89 24.90
CA GLY A 16 2.54 -3.52 26.09
C GLY A 16 1.72 -4.76 25.77
N ARG A 17 0.63 -4.95 26.54
CA ARG A 17 -0.37 -6.00 26.31
C ARG A 17 -1.64 -5.33 25.76
N PRO A 18 -1.82 -5.23 24.42
CA PRO A 18 -2.94 -4.51 23.82
C PRO A 18 -4.21 -5.34 23.92
N THR A 19 -4.86 -5.27 25.08
CA THR A 19 -6.14 -5.91 25.36
C THR A 19 -7.18 -4.87 25.72
N GLY A 20 -8.45 -5.17 25.41
CA GLY A 20 -9.59 -4.32 25.74
C GLY A 20 -10.04 -3.42 24.58
N PRO A 21 -11.11 -2.63 24.80
CA PRO A 21 -11.90 -2.04 23.73
C PRO A 21 -11.11 -1.13 22.78
N ALA A 22 -10.16 -0.36 23.30
CA ALA A 22 -9.34 0.53 22.49
C ALA A 22 -8.43 -0.24 21.51
N ALA A 23 -7.80 -1.32 21.97
CA ALA A 23 -6.96 -2.17 21.12
C ALA A 23 -7.79 -2.92 20.07
N ASP A 24 -9.00 -3.35 20.44
CA ASP A 24 -9.90 -4.07 19.53
C ASP A 24 -10.42 -3.15 18.42
N GLU A 25 -10.76 -1.91 18.73
CA GLU A 25 -11.16 -0.91 17.74
C GLU A 25 -10.00 -0.56 16.79
N VAL A 26 -8.77 -0.39 17.30
CA VAL A 26 -7.59 -0.19 16.44
C VAL A 26 -7.39 -1.39 15.52
N ARG A 27 -7.47 -2.62 16.05
CA ARG A 27 -7.34 -3.86 15.27
C ARG A 27 -8.39 -3.94 14.17
N LYS A 28 -9.64 -3.58 14.48
CA LYS A 28 -10.75 -3.54 13.53
C LYS A 28 -10.49 -2.53 12.41
N ARG A 29 -10.05 -1.31 12.75
CA ARG A 29 -9.69 -0.27 11.76
C ARG A 29 -8.55 -0.74 10.86
N LEU A 30 -7.48 -1.29 11.41
CA LEU A 30 -6.36 -1.80 10.60
C LEU A 30 -6.79 -2.93 9.65
N ARG A 31 -7.70 -3.82 10.07
CA ARG A 31 -8.24 -4.86 9.19
C ARG A 31 -9.08 -4.27 8.05
N ILE A 32 -9.84 -3.20 8.32
CA ILE A 32 -10.54 -2.46 7.26
C ILE A 32 -9.53 -1.86 6.29
N TYR A 33 -8.46 -1.25 6.79
CA TYR A 33 -7.40 -0.68 5.93
C TYR A 33 -6.71 -1.74 5.07
N LEU A 34 -6.40 -2.92 5.63
CA LEU A 34 -5.88 -4.03 4.84
C LEU A 34 -6.82 -4.41 3.70
N ARG A 35 -8.13 -4.56 3.95
CA ARG A 35 -9.10 -4.88 2.89
C ARG A 35 -9.12 -3.82 1.78
N LEU A 36 -9.00 -2.55 2.14
CA LEU A 36 -8.97 -1.45 1.18
C LEU A 36 -7.68 -1.38 0.36
N LEU A 37 -6.55 -1.80 0.95
CA LEU A 37 -5.21 -1.61 0.36
C LEU A 37 -4.69 -2.84 -0.38
N VAL A 38 -5.17 -4.04 -0.07
CA VAL A 38 -4.66 -5.30 -0.63
C VAL A 38 -4.75 -5.34 -2.15
N ASP A 39 -5.92 -5.01 -2.73
CA ASP A 39 -6.09 -5.11 -4.18
C ASP A 39 -5.32 -4.01 -4.95
N PRO A 40 -5.35 -2.73 -4.53
CA PRO A 40 -4.50 -1.70 -5.14
C PRO A 40 -3.00 -1.99 -5.03
N ALA A 41 -2.54 -2.61 -3.94
CA ALA A 41 -1.15 -3.00 -3.76
C ALA A 41 -0.77 -4.26 -4.57
N GLU A 42 -1.70 -5.18 -4.80
CA GLU A 42 -1.50 -6.29 -5.74
C GLU A 42 -1.33 -5.74 -7.17
N GLU A 43 -2.11 -4.74 -7.53
CA GLU A 43 -2.00 -4.09 -8.83
C GLU A 43 -0.63 -3.41 -9.00
N TYR A 44 -0.10 -2.76 -7.95
CA TYR A 44 1.28 -2.27 -7.96
C TYR A 44 2.28 -3.39 -8.26
N ALA A 45 2.17 -4.53 -7.55
CA ALA A 45 3.09 -5.64 -7.70
C ALA A 45 3.07 -6.21 -9.14
N LYS A 46 1.89 -6.28 -9.78
CA LYS A 46 1.74 -6.76 -11.16
C LYS A 46 2.42 -5.85 -12.20
N HIS A 47 2.51 -4.54 -11.92
CA HIS A 47 3.16 -3.57 -12.82
C HIS A 47 4.68 -3.51 -12.65
N LEU A 48 5.24 -4.11 -11.60
CA LEU A 48 6.68 -4.22 -11.46
C LEU A 48 7.24 -5.22 -12.47
N ALA A 49 8.38 -4.87 -13.07
CA ALA A 49 9.17 -5.81 -13.84
C ALA A 49 9.57 -7.01 -12.96
N ASP A 50 9.85 -8.14 -13.60
CA ASP A 50 10.32 -9.34 -12.91
C ASP A 50 11.61 -9.02 -12.13
N SER A 51 11.49 -9.00 -10.80
CA SER A 51 12.49 -8.43 -9.92
C SER A 51 12.19 -8.78 -8.47
N ARG A 52 13.23 -8.68 -7.63
CA ARG A 52 13.09 -8.83 -6.17
C ARG A 52 12.03 -7.89 -5.56
N ALA A 53 11.83 -6.71 -6.16
CA ALA A 53 10.82 -5.77 -5.69
C ALA A 53 9.39 -6.32 -5.91
N ARG A 54 9.15 -6.96 -7.07
CA ARG A 54 7.90 -7.66 -7.36
C ARG A 54 7.66 -8.79 -6.37
N ASP A 55 8.66 -9.63 -6.13
CA ASP A 55 8.55 -10.76 -5.19
C ASP A 55 8.18 -10.30 -3.78
N ILE A 56 8.85 -9.25 -3.29
CA ILE A 56 8.57 -8.67 -1.97
C ILE A 56 7.16 -8.11 -1.92
N ALA A 57 6.72 -7.38 -2.94
CA ALA A 57 5.38 -6.81 -2.99
C ALA A 57 4.30 -7.91 -3.01
N THR A 58 4.46 -8.94 -3.85
CA THR A 58 3.55 -10.08 -3.93
C THR A 58 3.49 -10.86 -2.61
N ALA A 59 4.65 -11.15 -2.00
CA ALA A 59 4.70 -11.83 -0.70
C ALA A 59 4.03 -11.00 0.41
N THR A 60 4.22 -9.67 0.40
CA THR A 60 3.58 -8.75 1.36
C THR A 60 2.05 -8.76 1.22
N VAL A 61 1.54 -8.71 -0.01
CA VAL A 61 0.09 -8.81 -0.29
C VAL A 61 -0.46 -10.16 0.15
N GLY A 62 0.26 -11.25 -0.14
CA GLY A 62 -0.11 -12.60 0.30
C GLY A 62 -0.19 -12.72 1.82
N HIS A 63 0.79 -12.17 2.53
CA HIS A 63 0.80 -12.12 3.99
C HIS A 63 -0.37 -11.30 4.55
N ALA A 64 -0.65 -10.12 3.99
CA ALA A 64 -1.79 -9.29 4.38
C ALA A 64 -3.13 -10.02 4.19
N ARG A 65 -3.32 -10.76 3.09
CA ARG A 65 -4.49 -11.63 2.88
C ARG A 65 -4.55 -12.78 3.89
N GLY A 66 -3.41 -13.27 4.37
CA GLY A 66 -3.33 -14.22 5.47
C GLY A 66 -3.86 -13.63 6.79
N LEU A 67 -3.42 -12.42 7.15
CA LEU A 67 -3.85 -11.72 8.37
C LEU A 67 -5.35 -11.36 8.40
N LEU A 68 -5.98 -11.27 7.23
CA LEU A 68 -7.44 -11.10 7.13
C LEU A 68 -8.23 -12.38 7.43
N ARG A 69 -7.60 -13.55 7.23
CA ARG A 69 -8.19 -14.86 7.49
C ARG A 69 -7.89 -15.35 8.91
N ASP A 70 -6.68 -15.07 9.39
CA ASP A 70 -6.25 -15.49 10.72
C ASP A 70 -6.67 -14.49 11.82
N GLN A 71 -7.16 -15.03 12.93
CA GLN A 71 -7.55 -14.26 14.12
C GLN A 71 -6.89 -14.78 15.40
N HIS A 72 -6.07 -15.83 15.30
CA HIS A 72 -5.47 -16.49 16.44
C HIS A 72 -4.02 -16.05 16.63
N GLY A 73 -3.58 -16.01 17.89
CA GLY A 73 -2.22 -15.64 18.25
C GLY A 73 -2.14 -14.52 19.29
N ASP A 74 -0.90 -14.17 19.64
CA ASP A 74 -0.62 -13.13 20.61
C ASP A 74 -1.19 -11.77 20.14
N PRO A 75 -2.01 -11.08 20.95
CA PRO A 75 -2.61 -9.80 20.59
C PRO A 75 -1.60 -8.73 20.18
N ALA A 76 -0.44 -8.67 20.84
CA ALA A 76 0.59 -7.70 20.49
C ALA A 76 1.24 -8.04 19.14
N ALA A 77 1.55 -9.30 18.90
CA ALA A 77 2.09 -9.77 17.63
C ALA A 77 1.12 -9.48 16.47
N ILE A 78 -0.17 -9.84 16.61
CA ILE A 78 -1.20 -9.58 15.60
C ILE A 78 -1.28 -8.07 15.32
N LEU A 79 -1.31 -7.24 16.35
CA LEU A 79 -1.43 -5.80 16.18
C LEU A 79 -0.22 -5.20 15.46
N ARG A 80 1.01 -5.64 15.78
CA ARG A 80 2.23 -5.24 15.05
C ARG A 80 2.21 -5.68 13.60
N LEU A 81 1.78 -6.92 13.32
CA LEU A 81 1.73 -7.46 11.96
C LEU A 81 0.72 -6.70 11.10
N LEU A 82 -0.46 -6.40 11.64
CA LEU A 82 -1.46 -5.58 10.97
C LEU A 82 -0.90 -4.17 10.66
N ALA A 83 -0.30 -3.51 11.65
CA ALA A 83 0.24 -2.16 11.49
C ALA A 83 1.35 -2.10 10.44
N LYS A 84 2.31 -3.03 10.49
CA LYS A 84 3.41 -3.13 9.51
C LYS A 84 2.88 -3.41 8.10
N SER A 85 1.91 -4.30 7.97
CA SER A 85 1.32 -4.64 6.68
C SER A 85 0.60 -3.45 6.07
N VAL A 86 -0.22 -2.73 6.85
CA VAL A 86 -0.88 -1.49 6.40
C VAL A 86 0.15 -0.46 5.94
N SER A 87 1.23 -0.24 6.71
CA SER A 87 2.31 0.69 6.35
C SER A 87 2.95 0.37 4.99
N TRP A 88 3.29 -0.90 4.75
CA TRP A 88 3.87 -1.33 3.47
C TRP A 88 2.90 -1.19 2.30
N LEU A 89 1.63 -1.59 2.47
CA LEU A 89 0.65 -1.49 1.40
C LEU A 89 0.34 -0.03 1.06
N MET A 90 0.24 0.87 2.06
CA MET A 90 0.11 2.32 1.80
C MET A 90 1.25 2.84 0.93
N ARG A 91 2.49 2.42 1.20
CA ARG A 91 3.66 2.81 0.40
C ARG A 91 3.56 2.33 -1.05
N TYR A 92 3.08 1.11 -1.29
CA TYR A 92 2.90 0.59 -2.65
C TYR A 92 1.82 1.36 -3.40
N VAL A 93 0.67 1.60 -2.76
CA VAL A 93 -0.44 2.36 -3.37
C VAL A 93 -0.02 3.79 -3.70
N PHE A 94 0.71 4.46 -2.80
CA PHE A 94 1.23 5.81 -3.06
C PHE A 94 2.22 5.85 -4.23
N GLN A 95 3.07 4.82 -4.37
CA GLN A 95 3.97 4.72 -5.52
C GLN A 95 3.21 4.52 -6.84
N THR A 96 2.16 3.70 -6.86
CA THR A 96 1.27 3.56 -8.03
C THR A 96 0.64 4.90 -8.41
N GLN A 97 0.14 5.66 -7.44
CA GLN A 97 -0.47 6.96 -7.70
C GLN A 97 0.55 7.95 -8.29
N ARG A 98 1.76 8.01 -7.74
CA ARG A 98 2.83 8.86 -8.28
C ARG A 98 3.19 8.50 -9.71
N GLN A 99 3.30 7.21 -10.03
CA GLN A 99 3.58 6.73 -11.39
C GLN A 99 2.46 7.10 -12.37
N ARG A 100 1.19 7.00 -11.95
CA ARG A 100 0.05 7.44 -12.78
C ARG A 100 0.05 8.95 -13.04
N SER A 101 0.42 9.76 -12.05
CA SER A 101 0.51 11.22 -12.23
C SER A 101 1.69 11.67 -13.09
N THR A 102 2.77 10.89 -13.17
CA THR A 102 3.92 11.18 -14.05
C THR A 102 3.79 10.59 -15.45
N GLY A 103 2.87 9.64 -15.68
CA GLY A 103 2.58 9.07 -16.99
C GLY A 103 1.61 9.86 -17.87
N HIS A 104 1.09 11.01 -17.42
CA HIS A 104 0.19 11.86 -18.21
C HIS A 104 0.96 12.99 -18.90
N SER A 105 1.71 12.66 -19.95
CA SER A 105 2.13 13.65 -20.95
C SER A 105 1.08 13.69 -22.07
N PRO A 106 0.39 14.81 -22.31
CA PRO A 106 -0.38 14.96 -23.53
C PRO A 106 0.60 15.04 -24.70
N HIS A 107 0.57 14.02 -25.57
CA HIS A 107 1.21 14.07 -26.88
C HIS A 107 0.47 15.09 -27.75
N THR A 108 0.88 16.36 -27.71
CA THR A 108 0.44 17.36 -28.68
C THR A 108 1.34 17.26 -29.91
N GLY A 109 0.85 16.52 -30.92
CA GLY A 109 0.99 16.67 -32.37
C GLY A 109 2.34 17.05 -33.02
N PRO A 110 2.78 16.36 -34.08
CA PRO A 110 3.81 16.88 -34.97
C PRO A 110 3.17 17.87 -35.95
N ALA A 111 3.50 19.15 -35.84
CA ALA A 111 3.29 20.11 -36.92
C ALA A 111 4.22 21.32 -36.77
N GLN A 112 5.27 21.37 -37.59
CA GLN A 112 5.43 22.49 -38.52
C GLN A 112 6.46 22.13 -39.60
N ALA A 113 5.95 22.01 -40.82
CA ALA A 113 6.74 21.94 -42.03
C ALA A 113 7.42 23.29 -42.28
N THR A 114 8.74 23.26 -42.47
CA THR A 114 9.53 24.40 -42.93
C THR A 114 9.37 24.51 -44.45
N PRO A 115 8.96 25.66 -45.01
CA PRO A 115 9.03 25.85 -46.46
C PRO A 115 10.48 26.17 -46.86
N ALA A 116 10.96 25.46 -47.88
CA ALA A 116 12.23 25.73 -48.55
C ALA A 116 12.15 27.04 -49.36
N PRO A 117 13.25 27.83 -49.47
CA PRO A 117 13.30 28.98 -50.34
C PRO A 117 13.70 28.56 -51.77
N PRO A 118 13.12 29.16 -52.82
CA PRO A 118 13.78 29.22 -54.10
C PRO A 118 14.17 30.65 -54.50
N ALA A 119 15.43 30.72 -54.94
CA ALA A 119 16.19 31.65 -55.79
C ALA A 119 15.61 33.04 -56.12
#